data_AF-A0A957AWS1-F1
#
_entry.id   AF-A0A957AWS1-F1
#
_cell.length_a   1.000
_cell.length_b   1.000
_cell.length_c   1.000
_cell.angle_alpha   90.00
_cell.angle_beta   90.00
_cell.angle_gamma   90.00
#
_symmetry.space_group_name_H-M   'P 1'
#
loop_
_entity.id
_entity.type
_entity.pdbx_description
1 polymer ?
#
loop_
_entity_poly.entity_id
_entity_poly.type
_entity_poly.pdbx_seq_one_letter_code
_entity_poly.pdbx_strand_id
1 'polypeptide(L)' 'TGGRLPIIGVGGVRTAADVQARLGAGAALVQTYTGLVYEGPGMAGRILRQLAGQQATNSE' A
#
# COMPACT_ATOMS: atom_id res chain seq x y z
N THR A 1 -7.38 -14.62 -12.53
CA THR A 1 -6.64 -13.60 -13.31
C THR A 1 -5.23 -13.99 -13.70
N GLY A 2 -4.55 -14.96 -13.06
CA GLY A 2 -3.23 -15.47 -13.52
C GLY A 2 -2.16 -14.38 -13.71
N GLY A 3 -2.26 -13.27 -12.96
CA GLY A 3 -1.40 -12.10 -13.12
C GLY A 3 -1.62 -11.26 -14.39
N ARG A 4 -2.56 -11.62 -15.26
CA ARG A 4 -2.75 -10.98 -16.59
C ARG A 4 -3.64 -9.75 -16.58
N LEU A 5 -4.43 -9.55 -15.53
CA LEU A 5 -5.27 -8.36 -15.37
C LEU A 5 -4.82 -7.64 -14.10
N PRO A 6 -4.25 -6.42 -14.21
CA PRO A 6 -3.83 -5.67 -13.04
C PRO A 6 -5.05 -5.27 -12.20
N ILE A 7 -4.97 -5.56 -10.90
CA ILE A 7 -6.04 -5.23 -9.93
C ILE A 7 -5.58 -4.04 -9.09
N ILE A 8 -6.47 -3.08 -8.87
CA ILE A 8 -6.24 -1.97 -7.96
C ILE A 8 -6.97 -2.28 -6.65
N GLY A 9 -6.21 -2.42 -5.56
CA GLY A 9 -6.77 -2.55 -4.23
C GLY A 9 -7.30 -1.21 -3.73
N VAL A 10 -8.62 -1.09 -3.51
CA VAL A 10 -9.29 0.09 -2.91
C VAL A 10 -9.91 -0.19 -1.53
N GLY A 11 -10.02 0.82 -0.66
CA GLY A 11 -10.80 0.79 0.58
C GLY A 11 -9.99 0.72 1.89
N GLY A 12 -10.19 1.69 2.80
CA GLY A 12 -9.70 1.60 4.18
C GLY A 12 -8.18 1.53 4.40
N VAL A 13 -7.36 1.79 3.38
CA VAL A 13 -5.89 1.77 3.49
C VAL A 13 -5.42 2.94 4.34
N ARG A 14 -4.80 2.67 5.49
CA ARG A 14 -4.27 3.70 6.41
C ARG A 14 -2.81 3.48 6.79
N THR A 15 -2.29 2.27 6.61
CA THR A 15 -0.96 1.87 7.07
C THR A 15 -0.14 1.18 5.97
N ALA A 16 1.17 1.06 6.18
CA ALA A 16 2.04 0.26 5.31
C ALA A 16 1.66 -1.23 5.30
N ALA A 17 1.20 -1.77 6.43
CA ALA A 17 0.73 -3.16 6.51
C ALA A 17 -0.50 -3.40 5.64
N ASP A 18 -1.46 -2.45 5.59
CA ASP A 18 -2.63 -2.55 4.70
C ASP A 18 -2.22 -2.60 3.23
N VAL A 19 -1.23 -1.79 2.84
CA VAL A 19 -0.68 -1.80 1.48
C VAL A 19 -0.04 -3.15 1.17
N GLN A 20 0.83 -3.66 2.05
CA GLN A 20 1.48 -4.96 1.88
C GLN A 20 0.46 -6.10 1.77
N ALA A 21 -0.57 -6.11 2.62
CA ALA A 21 -1.62 -7.12 2.58
C ALA A 21 -2.33 -7.16 1.22
N ARG A 22 -2.58 -5.98 0.62
CA ARG A 22 -3.22 -5.86 -0.70
C ARG A 22 -2.31 -6.30 -1.82
N LEU A 23 -1.04 -5.89 -1.79
CA LEU A 23 -0.04 -6.32 -2.76
C LEU A 23 0.16 -7.84 -2.69
N GLY A 24 0.26 -8.41 -1.49
CA GLY A 24 0.34 -9.85 -1.25
C GLY A 24 -0.91 -10.63 -1.68
N ALA A 25 -2.08 -10.00 -1.64
CA ALA A 25 -3.33 -10.56 -2.18
C ALA A 25 -3.40 -10.50 -3.73
N GLY A 26 -2.39 -9.94 -4.40
CA GLY A 26 -2.30 -9.86 -5.86
C GLY A 26 -2.78 -8.54 -6.46
N ALA A 27 -2.95 -7.48 -5.66
CA ALA A 27 -3.13 -6.14 -6.21
C ALA A 27 -1.83 -5.63 -6.84
N ALA A 28 -1.93 -5.04 -8.03
CA ALA A 28 -0.82 -4.37 -8.70
C ALA A 28 -0.62 -2.94 -8.17
N LEU A 29 -1.69 -2.28 -7.74
CA LEU A 29 -1.69 -0.92 -7.20
C LEU A 29 -2.63 -0.81 -6.00
N VAL A 30 -2.40 0.18 -5.15
CA VAL A 30 -3.27 0.48 -4.01
C VAL A 30 -3.67 1.95 -4.03
N GLN A 31 -4.96 2.22 -3.79
CA GLN A 31 -5.51 3.57 -3.72
C GLN A 31 -6.18 3.82 -2.36
N THR A 32 -5.98 5.02 -1.82
CA THR A 32 -6.66 5.51 -0.61
C THR A 32 -7.26 6.88 -0.88
N TYR A 33 -8.44 7.13 -0.30
CA TYR A 33 -9.12 8.43 -0.38
C TYR A 33 -9.49 8.90 1.02
N THR A 34 -10.30 8.12 1.73
CA THR A 34 -10.72 8.41 3.10
C THR A 34 -9.52 8.57 4.04
N GLY A 35 -8.47 7.78 3.85
CA GLY A 35 -7.23 7.93 4.60
C GLY A 35 -6.60 9.31 4.41
N LEU A 36 -6.54 9.82 3.17
CA LEU A 36 -5.96 11.13 2.87
C LEU A 36 -6.75 12.27 3.54
N VAL A 37 -8.08 12.15 3.59
CA VAL A 37 -8.96 13.14 4.23
C VAL A 37 -8.73 13.20 5.74
N TYR A 38 -8.59 12.05 6.42
CA TYR A 38 -8.47 12.00 7.88
C TYR A 38 -7.02 12.11 8.41
N GLU A 39 -6.03 11.58 7.67
CA GLU A 39 -4.63 11.53 8.08
C GLU A 39 -3.79 12.68 7.52
N GLY A 40 -4.36 13.43 6.57
CA GLY A 40 -3.72 14.54 5.88
C GLY A 40 -2.76 14.11 4.75
N PRO A 41 -2.25 15.08 3.97
CA PRO A 41 -1.47 14.84 2.75
C PRO A 41 -0.14 14.11 2.99
N GLY A 42 0.43 14.21 4.21
CA GLY A 42 1.68 13.53 4.57
C GLY A 42 1.58 12.01 4.72
N MET A 43 0.36 11.46 4.73
CA MET A 43 0.09 10.05 4.94
C MET A 43 0.78 9.16 3.90
N ALA A 44 0.64 9.48 2.61
CA ALA A 44 1.21 8.67 1.54
C ALA A 44 2.75 8.57 1.67
N GLY A 45 3.41 9.70 1.92
CA GLY A 45 4.87 9.73 2.12
C GLY A 45 5.32 8.94 3.36
N ARG A 46 4.55 8.99 4.46
CA ARG A 46 4.82 8.18 5.66
C ARG A 46 4.74 6.68 5.36
N ILE A 47 3.70 6.25 4.65
CA ILE A 47 3.53 4.85 4.24
C ILE A 47 4.68 4.41 3.34
N LEU A 48 5.03 5.20 2.32
CA LEU A 48 6.11 4.87 1.40
C LEU A 48 7.46 4.73 2.10
N ARG A 49 7.78 5.61 3.07
CA ARG A 49 9.01 5.49 3.88
C ARG A 49 9.05 4.21 4.70
N GLN A 50 7.93 3.81 5.31
CA GLN A 50 7.83 2.56 6.07
C GLN A 50 8.03 1.35 5.17
N LEU A 51 7.39 1.34 3.99
CA LEU A 51 7.54 0.26 3.00
C LEU A 51 8.99 0.14 2.50
N ALA A 52 9.63 1.26 2.16
CA ALA A 52 11.01 1.27 1.72
C ALA A 52 11.97 0.72 2.79
N GLY A 53 11.74 1.06 4.06
CA GLY A 53 12.50 0.50 5.18
C GLY A 53 12.32 -1.01 5.34
N GLN A 54 11.08 -1.51 5.20
CA GLN A 54 10.77 -2.95 5.30
C GLN A 54 11.43 -3.76 4.18
N GLN A 55 11.48 -3.23 2.96
CA GLN A 55 12.10 -3.94 1.83
C GLN A 55 13.62 -4.07 1.99
N ALA A 56 14.27 -3.09 2.65
CA ALA A 56 15.69 -3.18 2.97
C ALA A 56 15.97 -4.32 3.96
N THR A 57 15.12 -4.50 4.97
CA THR A 57 15.28 -5.55 5.99
C THR A 57 14.96 -6.95 5.46
N ASN A 58 14.10 -7.07 4.44
CA ASN A 58 13.68 -8.36 3.88
C ASN A 58 14.63 -8.90 2.79
N SER A 59 15.71 -8.16 2.51
CA SER A 59 16.72 -8.47 1.49
C SER A 59 18.07 -8.93 2.09
N GLU A 60 18.13 -9.09 3.41
CA GLU A 60 19.23 -9.69 4.18
C GLU A 60 18.81 -11.09 4.68
#